data_AF-A0A556CCV7-F1
#
_entry.id   AF-A0A556CCV7-F1
#
_cell.length_a   1.000
_cell.length_b   1.000
_cell.length_c   1.000
_cell.angle_alpha   90.00
_cell.angle_beta   90.00
_cell.angle_gamma   90.00
#
_symmetry.space_group_name_H-M   'P 1'
#
loop_
_entity.id
_entity.type
_entity.pdbx_description
1 polymer ?
#
loop_
_entity_poly.entity_id
_entity_poly.type
_entity_poly.pdbx_seq_one_letter_code
_entity_poly.pdbx_strand_id
1 'polypeptide(L)'
;MSIEQLREDIRHDFNFEIKVVSIEEGNNNYGLNEDSPAQLRYNYESNLWTIVYLEILGEEERIEAESHELGHLLFLREETKIVGLGTDKDELLYLIGQINNSLPHKYIIETLDETYNLTSNLHVKLLSNSLNFFPVRIEEKCGDRDYLNAIGIRLFDINRTVDNKEFIIEQIAALNNHVLMAFTYAKEILSRISPQTSIIEQKKLIRDFMDKLQYREDVDYYFYE
;
A
#
# COMPACT_ATOMS: atom_id res chain seq x y z
N MET A 1 9.32 21.87 -5.08
CA MET A 1 10.49 21.15 -4.56
C MET A 1 10.81 20.02 -5.56
N SER A 2 11.81 19.15 -5.33
CA SER A 2 12.21 18.13 -6.33
C SER A 2 12.54 16.78 -5.68
N ILE A 3 12.70 15.74 -6.51
CA ILE A 3 13.07 14.39 -6.07
C ILE A 3 14.44 14.34 -5.38
N GLU A 4 15.37 15.24 -5.73
CA GLU A 4 16.67 15.36 -5.07
C GLU A 4 16.52 15.72 -3.59
N GLN A 5 15.63 16.66 -3.26
CA GLN A 5 15.37 17.02 -1.87
C GLN A 5 14.79 15.83 -1.09
N LEU A 6 13.82 15.11 -1.67
CA LEU A 6 13.25 13.91 -1.06
C LEU A 6 14.33 12.86 -0.78
N ARG A 7 15.22 12.61 -1.74
CA ARG A 7 16.35 11.69 -1.56
C ARG A 7 17.28 12.13 -0.43
N GLU A 8 17.62 13.42 -0.37
CA GLU A 8 18.47 13.97 0.69
C GLU A 8 17.84 13.83 2.06
N ASP A 9 16.55 14.15 2.18
CA ASP A 9 15.81 13.99 3.42
C ASP A 9 15.84 12.52 3.85
N ILE A 10 15.46 11.58 2.97
CA ILE A 10 15.45 10.15 3.29
C ILE A 10 16.83 9.63 3.69
N ARG A 11 17.90 10.06 3.01
CA ARG A 11 19.28 9.64 3.32
C ARG A 11 19.73 10.02 4.73
N HIS A 12 19.07 10.97 5.39
CA HIS A 12 19.37 11.32 6.76
C HIS A 12 19.13 10.13 7.72
N ASP A 13 18.08 9.35 7.46
CA ASP A 13 17.61 8.29 8.37
C ASP A 13 17.81 6.88 7.80
N PHE A 14 17.82 6.76 6.47
CA PHE A 14 17.82 5.47 5.79
C PHE A 14 18.95 5.37 4.76
N ASN A 15 19.66 4.23 4.78
CA ASN A 15 20.54 3.86 3.70
C ASN A 15 19.73 3.21 2.58
N PHE A 16 19.76 3.78 1.37
CA PHE A 16 19.06 3.21 0.23
C PHE A 16 19.81 3.33 -1.09
N GLU A 17 19.47 2.44 -2.02
CA GLU A 17 19.87 2.48 -3.41
C GLU A 17 18.67 2.35 -4.35
N ILE A 18 18.88 2.71 -5.62
CA ILE A 18 17.87 2.63 -6.67
C ILE A 18 18.39 1.68 -7.74
N LYS A 19 17.57 0.71 -8.15
CA LYS A 19 17.90 -0.28 -9.16
C LYS A 19 16.84 -0.28 -10.27
N VAL A 20 17.29 -0.06 -11.49
CA VAL A 20 16.47 -0.23 -12.70
C VAL A 20 16.70 -1.62 -13.24
N VAL A 21 15.63 -2.37 -13.51
CA VAL A 21 15.71 -3.77 -13.97
C VAL A 21 14.89 -4.00 -15.22
N SER A 22 15.28 -4.99 -16.02
CA SER A 22 14.47 -5.42 -17.16
C SER A 22 13.14 -6.04 -16.73
N ILE A 23 12.18 -6.17 -17.64
CA ILE A 23 10.90 -6.86 -17.35
C ILE A 23 11.16 -8.29 -16.87
N GLU A 24 12.07 -9.01 -17.52
CA GLU A 24 12.40 -10.40 -17.18
C GLU A 24 13.02 -10.51 -15.79
N GLU A 25 14.01 -9.66 -15.48
CA GLU A 25 14.63 -9.63 -14.15
C GLU A 25 13.62 -9.21 -13.08
N GLY A 26 12.82 -8.18 -13.37
CA GLY A 26 11.76 -7.67 -12.50
C GLY A 26 10.72 -8.74 -12.17
N ASN A 27 10.26 -9.52 -13.15
CA ASN A 27 9.31 -10.60 -12.89
C ASN A 27 9.95 -11.72 -12.07
N ASN A 28 11.12 -12.23 -12.50
CA ASN A 28 11.73 -13.43 -11.92
C ASN A 28 12.28 -13.22 -10.50
N ASN A 29 12.87 -12.06 -10.21
CA ASN A 29 13.59 -11.83 -8.95
C ASN A 29 12.82 -10.93 -7.97
N TYR A 30 11.83 -10.20 -8.48
CA TYR A 30 11.20 -9.09 -7.80
C TYR A 30 9.66 -9.17 -7.85
N GLY A 31 9.06 -10.01 -8.70
CA GLY A 31 7.59 -10.08 -8.85
C GLY A 31 6.96 -8.82 -9.48
N LEU A 32 7.78 -7.97 -10.12
CA LEU A 32 7.32 -6.74 -10.78
C LEU A 32 6.66 -7.05 -12.12
N ASN A 33 5.69 -6.23 -12.49
CA ASN A 33 4.99 -6.29 -13.77
C ASN A 33 4.42 -4.90 -14.13
N GLU A 34 3.74 -4.76 -15.27
CA GLU A 34 3.20 -3.48 -15.72
C GLU A 34 2.14 -2.87 -14.78
N ASP A 35 1.43 -3.71 -14.01
CA ASP A 35 0.41 -3.27 -13.04
C ASP A 35 1.00 -2.94 -11.66
N SER A 36 2.25 -3.34 -11.41
CA SER A 36 3.01 -3.09 -10.18
C SER A 36 4.50 -2.96 -10.54
N PRO A 37 4.91 -1.85 -11.18
CA PRO A 37 6.20 -1.74 -11.85
C PRO A 37 7.34 -1.32 -10.92
N ALA A 38 7.04 -1.05 -9.66
CA ALA A 38 8.01 -0.65 -8.64
C ALA A 38 7.72 -1.32 -7.30
N GLN A 39 8.75 -1.41 -6.46
CA GLN A 39 8.64 -1.80 -5.06
C GLN A 39 9.85 -1.34 -4.25
N LEU A 40 9.65 -1.22 -2.95
CA LEU A 40 10.68 -1.08 -1.94
C LEU A 40 11.00 -2.43 -1.26
N ARG A 41 12.29 -2.77 -1.13
CA ARG A 41 12.73 -3.96 -0.39
C ARG A 41 13.79 -3.61 0.66
N TYR A 42 13.80 -4.34 1.76
CA TYR A 42 14.83 -4.22 2.79
C TYR A 42 15.71 -5.48 2.83
N ASN A 43 17.02 -5.28 2.84
CA ASN A 43 17.99 -6.32 3.10
C ASN A 43 18.55 -6.19 4.52
N TYR A 44 18.19 -7.15 5.39
CA TYR A 44 18.62 -7.20 6.79
C TYR A 44 20.13 -7.41 6.97
N GLU A 45 20.78 -8.14 6.06
CA GLU A 45 22.22 -8.44 6.17
C GLU A 45 23.08 -7.20 5.91
N SER A 46 22.68 -6.39 4.92
CA SER A 46 23.40 -5.17 4.54
C SER A 46 22.82 -3.90 5.15
N ASN A 47 21.71 -3.98 5.89
CA ASN A 47 20.93 -2.83 6.37
C ASN A 47 20.70 -1.79 5.25
N LEU A 48 20.16 -2.26 4.12
CA LEU A 48 20.00 -1.46 2.90
C LEU A 48 18.58 -1.58 2.38
N TRP A 49 17.96 -0.44 2.11
CA TRP A 49 16.73 -0.35 1.35
C TRP A 49 17.05 -0.29 -0.15
N THR A 50 16.35 -1.06 -0.96
CA THR A 50 16.50 -1.05 -2.42
C THR A 50 15.16 -0.70 -3.03
N ILE A 51 15.11 0.42 -3.72
CA ILE A 51 13.99 0.81 -4.58
C ILE A 51 14.23 0.19 -5.95
N VAL A 52 13.33 -0.67 -6.40
CA VAL A 52 13.45 -1.35 -7.69
C VAL A 52 12.29 -0.94 -8.58
N TYR A 53 12.57 -0.52 -9.81
CA TYR A 53 11.53 -0.27 -10.81
C TYR A 53 11.92 -0.76 -12.21
N LEU A 54 10.91 -1.06 -13.01
CA LEU A 54 11.08 -1.60 -14.37
C LEU A 54 11.62 -0.54 -15.34
N GLU A 55 12.53 -0.96 -16.22
CA GLU A 55 13.12 -0.10 -17.26
C GLU A 55 12.09 0.39 -18.30
N ILE A 56 10.92 -0.23 -18.37
CA ILE A 56 9.84 0.16 -19.29
C ILE A 56 9.23 1.51 -18.97
N LEU A 57 9.33 1.95 -17.71
CA LEU A 57 8.76 3.22 -17.28
C LEU A 57 9.44 4.38 -17.99
N GLY A 58 8.66 5.36 -18.44
CA GLY A 58 9.17 6.62 -18.96
C GLY A 58 9.92 7.44 -17.89
N GLU A 59 10.61 8.50 -18.28
CA GLU A 59 11.38 9.34 -17.34
C GLU A 59 10.51 9.88 -16.19
N GLU A 60 9.36 10.48 -16.52
CA GLU A 60 8.40 10.98 -15.52
C GLU A 60 7.85 9.85 -14.63
N GLU A 61 7.46 8.72 -15.22
CA GLU A 61 6.95 7.56 -14.48
C GLU A 61 7.99 6.95 -13.53
N ARG A 62 9.28 6.97 -13.90
CA ARG A 62 10.37 6.54 -13.00
C ARG A 62 10.51 7.47 -11.82
N ILE A 63 10.41 8.79 -12.03
CA ILE A 63 10.43 9.78 -10.96
C ILE A 63 9.25 9.54 -10.02
N GLU A 64 8.04 9.36 -10.54
CA GLU A 64 6.85 9.12 -9.71
C GLU A 64 6.95 7.79 -8.96
N ALA A 65 7.38 6.71 -9.61
CA ALA A 65 7.60 5.41 -8.98
C ALA A 65 8.62 5.50 -7.85
N GLU A 66 9.78 6.09 -8.11
CA GLU A 66 10.83 6.26 -7.09
C GLU A 66 10.35 7.13 -5.93
N SER A 67 9.66 8.23 -6.23
CA SER A 67 9.12 9.14 -5.22
C SER A 67 8.10 8.44 -4.33
N HIS A 68 7.26 7.57 -4.89
CA HIS A 68 6.30 6.78 -4.13
C HIS A 68 6.99 5.81 -3.16
N GLU A 69 8.02 5.09 -3.62
CA GLU A 69 8.78 4.16 -2.79
C GLU A 69 9.60 4.89 -1.70
N LEU A 70 10.16 6.06 -2.00
CA LEU A 70 10.75 6.95 -0.99
C LEU A 70 9.70 7.46 0.01
N GLY A 71 8.47 7.68 -0.47
CA GLY A 71 7.30 7.96 0.34
C GLY A 71 7.09 6.89 1.42
N HIS A 72 7.16 5.60 1.07
CA HIS A 72 7.05 4.54 2.09
C HIS A 72 8.10 4.69 3.21
N LEU A 73 9.35 5.05 2.87
CA LEU A 73 10.40 5.31 3.87
C LEU A 73 10.09 6.53 4.75
N LEU A 74 9.51 7.60 4.19
CA LEU A 74 9.08 8.76 4.98
C LEU A 74 8.12 8.35 6.11
N PHE A 75 7.20 7.43 5.86
CA PHE A 75 6.20 6.99 6.84
C PHE A 75 6.68 5.86 7.76
N LEU A 76 7.97 5.50 7.70
CA LEU A 76 8.64 4.67 8.71
C LEU A 76 9.35 5.49 9.80
N ARG A 77 9.51 6.81 9.61
CA ARG A 77 10.12 7.70 10.61
C ARG A 77 9.20 7.89 11.81
N GLU A 78 9.78 8.17 12.97
CA GLU A 78 9.04 8.25 14.24
C GLU A 78 7.93 9.31 14.22
N GLU A 79 8.19 10.48 13.61
CA GLU A 79 7.26 11.61 13.55
C GLU A 79 6.08 11.43 12.60
N THR A 80 6.18 10.51 11.65
CA THR A 80 5.20 10.24 10.59
C THR A 80 4.71 8.79 10.60
N LYS A 81 5.13 8.01 11.60
CA LYS A 81 5.00 6.56 11.61
C LYS A 81 3.56 6.10 11.46
N ILE A 82 3.33 5.26 10.45
CA ILE A 82 2.11 4.47 10.33
C ILE A 82 2.44 3.03 10.74
N VAL A 83 1.68 2.49 11.69
CA VAL A 83 1.93 1.16 12.24
C VAL A 83 1.63 0.08 11.18
N GLY A 84 2.59 -0.82 10.99
CA GLY A 84 2.46 -1.99 10.11
C GLY A 84 2.07 -3.26 10.87
N LEU A 85 1.55 -4.22 10.10
CA LEU A 85 1.19 -5.56 10.55
C LEU A 85 2.09 -6.62 9.91
N GLY A 86 2.46 -7.63 10.69
CA GLY A 86 3.10 -8.86 10.22
C GLY A 86 2.20 -10.08 10.43
N THR A 87 2.55 -11.18 9.77
CA THR A 87 1.90 -12.49 9.95
C THR A 87 2.88 -13.61 9.61
N ASP A 88 2.77 -14.72 10.32
CA ASP A 88 3.50 -15.97 10.01
C ASP A 88 2.71 -16.90 9.08
N LYS A 89 1.51 -16.48 8.65
CA LYS A 89 0.60 -17.26 7.82
C LYS A 89 0.66 -16.81 6.37
N ASP A 90 1.15 -17.68 5.50
CA ASP A 90 1.27 -17.43 4.07
C ASP A 90 -0.06 -16.99 3.44
N GLU A 91 -1.17 -17.59 3.87
CA GLU A 91 -2.51 -17.25 3.37
C GLU A 91 -2.97 -15.83 3.72
N LEU A 92 -2.44 -15.22 4.78
CA LEU A 92 -2.79 -13.87 5.22
C LEU A 92 -1.86 -12.79 4.66
N LEU A 93 -0.72 -13.16 4.07
CA LEU A 93 0.27 -12.20 3.57
C LEU A 93 -0.35 -11.17 2.61
N TYR A 94 -1.25 -11.61 1.73
CA TYR A 94 -1.90 -10.70 0.79
C TYR A 94 -2.81 -9.68 1.51
N LEU A 95 -3.62 -10.13 2.47
CA LEU A 95 -4.50 -9.29 3.27
C LEU A 95 -3.69 -8.25 4.05
N ILE A 96 -2.68 -8.71 4.79
CA ILE A 96 -1.81 -7.88 5.60
C ILE A 96 -1.07 -6.85 4.73
N GLY A 97 -0.58 -7.26 3.56
CA GLY A 97 0.00 -6.35 2.58
C GLY A 97 -0.97 -5.25 2.13
N GLN A 98 -2.25 -5.58 1.87
CA GLN A 98 -3.24 -4.55 1.49
C GLN A 98 -3.52 -3.57 2.63
N ILE A 99 -3.54 -4.02 3.89
CA ILE A 99 -3.70 -3.13 5.05
C ILE A 99 -2.50 -2.17 5.12
N ASN A 100 -1.28 -2.72 5.13
CA ASN A 100 -0.05 -1.95 5.25
C ASN A 100 0.13 -0.93 4.12
N ASN A 101 -0.36 -1.23 2.91
CA ASN A 101 -0.34 -0.30 1.79
C ASN A 101 -1.43 0.78 1.89
N SER A 102 -2.66 0.37 2.25
CA SER A 102 -3.82 1.27 2.27
C SER A 102 -3.72 2.41 3.29
N LEU A 103 -2.97 2.22 4.39
CA LEU A 103 -2.87 3.19 5.47
C LEU A 103 -2.02 4.43 5.09
N PRO A 104 -0.77 4.29 4.58
CA PRO A 104 0.09 5.42 4.24
C PRO A 104 -0.19 6.04 2.86
N HIS A 105 -0.72 5.31 1.87
CA HIS A 105 -0.74 5.78 0.46
C HIS A 105 -1.30 7.18 0.24
N LYS A 106 -2.46 7.51 0.82
CA LYS A 106 -3.03 8.86 0.71
C LYS A 106 -2.06 9.92 1.22
N TYR A 107 -1.45 9.69 2.37
CA TYR A 107 -0.54 10.64 2.99
C TYR A 107 0.78 10.75 2.24
N ILE A 108 1.24 9.65 1.63
CA ILE A 108 2.37 9.66 0.69
C ILE A 108 2.04 10.60 -0.47
N ILE A 109 0.90 10.40 -1.14
CA ILE A 109 0.48 11.24 -2.28
C ILE A 109 0.40 12.72 -1.87
N GLU A 110 -0.29 13.02 -0.76
CA GLU A 110 -0.44 14.40 -0.26
C GLU A 110 0.91 15.02 0.09
N THR A 111 1.82 14.29 0.76
CA THR A 111 3.14 14.79 1.13
C THR A 111 4.02 15.03 -0.10
N LEU A 112 4.02 14.12 -1.07
CA LEU A 112 4.77 14.28 -2.31
C LEU A 112 4.32 15.52 -3.08
N ASP A 113 3.02 15.77 -3.17
CA ASP A 113 2.47 16.95 -3.84
C ASP A 113 2.76 18.24 -3.05
N GLU A 114 2.31 18.31 -1.79
CA GLU A 114 2.35 19.54 -0.98
C GLU A 114 3.78 19.93 -0.55
N THR A 115 4.61 18.93 -0.23
CA THR A 115 5.96 19.15 0.30
C THR A 115 7.03 18.97 -0.75
N TYR A 116 6.85 18.14 -1.77
CA TYR A 116 7.90 17.92 -2.77
C TYR A 116 7.52 18.42 -4.17
N ASN A 117 6.28 18.82 -4.43
CA ASN A 117 5.79 19.16 -5.78
C ASN A 117 6.05 18.01 -6.77
N LEU A 118 5.82 16.78 -6.30
CA LEU A 118 5.97 15.54 -7.05
C LEU A 118 4.59 14.89 -7.20
N THR A 119 4.22 14.64 -8.45
CA THR A 119 2.92 14.03 -8.76
C THR A 119 2.94 12.52 -8.51
N SER A 120 1.75 11.94 -8.39
CA SER A 120 1.54 10.48 -8.21
C SER A 120 0.62 9.91 -9.29
N ASN A 121 0.69 10.42 -10.52
CA ASN A 121 -0.25 10.09 -11.59
C ASN A 121 -0.19 8.60 -11.98
N LEU A 122 1.01 8.03 -12.06
CA LEU A 122 1.28 6.63 -12.31
C LEU A 122 0.60 5.77 -11.24
N HIS A 123 0.83 6.05 -9.96
CA HIS A 123 0.23 5.28 -8.87
C HIS A 123 -1.30 5.34 -8.91
N VAL A 124 -1.86 6.55 -9.05
CA VAL A 124 -3.32 6.77 -9.16
C VAL A 124 -3.90 6.03 -10.37
N LYS A 125 -3.20 6.03 -11.52
CA LYS A 125 -3.59 5.31 -12.73
C LYS A 125 -3.57 3.79 -12.50
N LEU A 126 -2.52 3.25 -11.90
CA LEU A 126 -2.39 1.81 -11.60
C LEU A 126 -3.48 1.34 -10.63
N LEU A 127 -3.73 2.12 -9.57
CA LEU A 127 -4.84 1.89 -8.64
C LEU A 127 -6.20 1.90 -9.38
N SER A 128 -6.46 2.91 -10.21
CA SER A 128 -7.70 2.99 -10.98
C SER A 128 -7.86 1.83 -11.96
N ASN A 129 -6.79 1.38 -12.63
CA ASN A 129 -6.82 0.27 -13.57
C ASN A 129 -7.18 -1.05 -12.88
N SER A 130 -6.78 -1.21 -11.61
CA SER A 130 -7.07 -2.43 -10.85
C SER A 130 -8.57 -2.72 -10.66
N LEU A 131 -9.42 -1.68 -10.72
CA LEU A 131 -10.88 -1.81 -10.64
C LEU A 131 -11.46 -2.72 -11.74
N ASN A 132 -10.84 -2.77 -12.91
CA ASN A 132 -11.32 -3.57 -14.05
C ASN A 132 -11.23 -5.08 -13.79
N PHE A 133 -10.35 -5.50 -12.88
CA PHE A 133 -10.08 -6.92 -12.63
C PHE A 133 -10.82 -7.48 -11.42
N PHE A 134 -11.29 -6.61 -10.50
CA PHE A 134 -11.93 -7.09 -9.27
C PHE A 134 -13.19 -7.91 -9.50
N PRO A 135 -14.13 -7.57 -10.40
CA PRO A 135 -15.32 -8.39 -10.60
C PRO A 135 -15.00 -9.86 -10.92
N VAL A 136 -14.07 -10.08 -11.85
CA VAL A 136 -13.62 -11.42 -12.24
C VAL A 136 -12.90 -12.12 -11.07
N ARG A 137 -12.00 -11.42 -10.38
CA ARG A 137 -11.25 -11.98 -9.24
C ARG A 137 -12.17 -12.35 -8.07
N ILE A 138 -13.21 -11.57 -7.80
CA ILE A 138 -14.21 -11.84 -6.76
C ILE A 138 -14.97 -13.13 -7.08
N GLU A 139 -15.34 -13.32 -8.35
CA GLU A 139 -16.02 -14.54 -8.82
C GLU A 139 -15.09 -15.77 -8.71
N GLU A 140 -13.87 -15.67 -9.23
CA GLU A 140 -12.89 -16.77 -9.21
C GLU A 140 -12.46 -17.18 -7.80
N LYS A 141 -12.47 -16.24 -6.85
CA LYS A 141 -12.01 -16.42 -5.46
C LYS A 141 -13.17 -16.36 -4.47
N CYS A 142 -14.40 -16.66 -4.89
CA CYS A 142 -15.59 -16.48 -4.07
C CYS A 142 -15.59 -17.27 -2.74
N GLY A 143 -14.77 -18.32 -2.63
CA GLY A 143 -14.59 -19.12 -1.40
C GLY A 143 -13.39 -18.73 -0.55
N ASP A 144 -12.53 -17.82 -1.01
CA ASP A 144 -11.32 -17.39 -0.30
C ASP A 144 -11.60 -16.10 0.47
N ARG A 145 -12.00 -16.25 1.74
CA ARG A 145 -12.39 -15.13 2.60
C ARG A 145 -11.28 -14.09 2.74
N ASP A 146 -10.04 -14.53 2.93
CA ASP A 146 -8.93 -13.63 3.24
C ASP A 146 -8.56 -12.81 1.99
N TYR A 147 -8.59 -13.43 0.81
CA TYR A 147 -8.44 -12.74 -0.45
C TYR A 147 -9.58 -11.74 -0.74
N LEU A 148 -10.83 -12.10 -0.44
CA LEU A 148 -11.99 -11.21 -0.61
C LEU A 148 -11.93 -10.01 0.34
N ASN A 149 -11.55 -10.22 1.61
CA ASN A 149 -11.31 -9.13 2.55
C ASN A 149 -10.21 -8.19 2.05
N ALA A 150 -9.12 -8.73 1.50
CA ALA A 150 -8.04 -7.97 0.93
C ALA A 150 -8.49 -7.09 -0.26
N ILE A 151 -9.39 -7.59 -1.11
CA ILE A 151 -10.02 -6.77 -2.17
C ILE A 151 -10.80 -5.61 -1.54
N GLY A 152 -11.58 -5.84 -0.48
CA GLY A 152 -12.33 -4.77 0.20
C GLY A 152 -11.43 -3.66 0.73
N ILE A 153 -10.27 -4.01 1.30
CA ILE A 153 -9.26 -3.04 1.74
C ILE A 153 -8.63 -2.30 0.56
N ARG A 154 -8.35 -2.99 -0.55
CA ARG A 154 -7.82 -2.36 -1.76
C ARG A 154 -8.84 -1.38 -2.39
N LEU A 155 -10.13 -1.71 -2.34
CA LEU A 155 -11.20 -0.78 -2.73
C LEU A 155 -11.24 0.47 -1.83
N PHE A 156 -10.98 0.31 -0.53
CA PHE A 156 -10.83 1.43 0.40
C PHE A 156 -9.63 2.31 0.05
N ASP A 157 -8.48 1.71 -0.27
CA ASP A 157 -7.28 2.44 -0.72
C ASP A 157 -7.58 3.28 -1.98
N ILE A 158 -8.21 2.68 -2.98
CA ILE A 158 -8.60 3.40 -4.21
C ILE A 158 -9.60 4.50 -3.88
N ASN A 159 -10.56 4.28 -2.98
CA ASN A 159 -11.57 5.28 -2.61
C ASN A 159 -10.95 6.53 -1.96
N ARG A 160 -9.85 6.38 -1.22
CA ARG A 160 -9.18 7.49 -0.52
C ARG A 160 -8.09 8.17 -1.35
N THR A 161 -7.62 7.55 -2.44
CA THR A 161 -6.49 8.04 -3.25
C THR A 161 -6.89 8.45 -4.68
N VAL A 162 -7.98 7.89 -5.22
CA VAL A 162 -8.42 8.14 -6.59
C VAL A 162 -9.77 8.83 -6.60
N ASP A 163 -9.78 10.08 -7.08
CA ASP A 163 -10.98 10.90 -7.15
C ASP A 163 -12.07 10.31 -8.05
N ASN A 164 -13.33 10.58 -7.69
CA ASN A 164 -14.51 10.29 -8.51
C ASN A 164 -14.72 8.79 -8.84
N LYS A 165 -14.27 7.88 -7.98
CA LYS A 165 -14.46 6.42 -8.15
C LYS A 165 -15.46 5.77 -7.21
N GLU A 166 -15.99 6.50 -6.23
CA GLU A 166 -16.86 5.96 -5.16
C GLU A 166 -18.01 5.11 -5.71
N PHE A 167 -18.75 5.60 -6.71
CA PHE A 167 -19.89 4.86 -7.29
C PHE A 167 -19.51 3.51 -7.91
N ILE A 168 -18.36 3.41 -8.59
CA ILE A 168 -17.89 2.14 -9.17
C ILE A 168 -17.37 1.21 -8.08
N ILE A 169 -16.67 1.76 -7.10
CA ILE A 169 -16.15 1.01 -5.95
C ILE A 169 -17.30 0.36 -5.17
N GLU A 170 -18.38 1.09 -4.89
CA GLU A 170 -19.55 0.58 -4.19
C GLU A 170 -20.24 -0.56 -4.96
N GLN A 171 -20.33 -0.45 -6.29
CA GLN A 171 -20.86 -1.53 -7.13
C GLN A 171 -20.01 -2.80 -7.06
N ILE A 172 -18.68 -2.66 -7.15
CA ILE A 172 -17.76 -3.80 -7.06
C ILE A 172 -17.82 -4.42 -5.66
N ALA A 173 -17.83 -3.60 -4.61
CA ALA A 173 -17.90 -4.06 -3.24
C ALA A 173 -19.18 -4.90 -2.99
N ALA A 174 -20.32 -4.49 -3.56
CA ALA A 174 -21.59 -5.18 -3.44
C ALA A 174 -21.65 -6.57 -4.12
N LEU A 175 -20.64 -6.94 -4.93
CA LEU A 175 -20.59 -8.26 -5.58
C LEU A 175 -20.38 -9.41 -4.58
N ASN A 176 -19.82 -9.13 -3.39
CA ASN A 176 -19.57 -10.14 -2.37
C ASN A 176 -19.62 -9.55 -0.95
N ASN A 177 -20.24 -10.26 -0.01
CA ASN A 177 -20.42 -9.78 1.37
C ASN A 177 -19.09 -9.55 2.12
N HIS A 178 -18.07 -10.39 1.93
CA HIS A 178 -16.76 -10.20 2.58
C HIS A 178 -16.07 -8.93 2.06
N VAL A 179 -16.10 -8.72 0.75
CA VAL A 179 -15.57 -7.49 0.12
C VAL A 179 -16.29 -6.26 0.66
N LEU A 180 -17.63 -6.27 0.64
CA LEU A 180 -18.45 -5.17 1.13
C LEU A 180 -18.18 -4.84 2.60
N MET A 181 -18.12 -5.87 3.46
CA MET A 181 -17.86 -5.69 4.88
C MET A 181 -16.46 -5.12 5.13
N ALA A 182 -15.42 -5.68 4.50
CA ALA A 182 -14.06 -5.19 4.64
C ALA A 182 -13.92 -3.74 4.15
N PHE A 183 -14.50 -3.40 2.99
CA PHE A 183 -14.54 -2.03 2.48
C PHE A 183 -15.24 -1.06 3.45
N THR A 184 -16.41 -1.46 3.95
CA THR A 184 -17.22 -0.63 4.87
C THR A 184 -16.49 -0.38 6.17
N TYR A 185 -15.96 -1.42 6.81
CA TYR A 185 -15.23 -1.29 8.07
C TYR A 185 -13.91 -0.56 7.89
N ALA A 186 -13.21 -0.72 6.76
CA ALA A 186 -12.01 0.05 6.46
C ALA A 186 -12.33 1.55 6.36
N LYS A 187 -13.41 1.92 5.65
CA LYS A 187 -13.87 3.31 5.54
C LYS A 187 -14.31 3.88 6.89
N GLU A 188 -14.94 3.09 7.77
CA GLU A 188 -15.38 3.53 9.09
C GLU A 188 -14.23 3.67 10.10
N ILE A 189 -13.29 2.72 10.11
CA ILE A 189 -12.29 2.55 11.17
C ILE A 189 -10.92 3.01 10.72
N LEU A 190 -10.39 2.45 9.62
CA LEU A 190 -9.02 2.72 9.16
C LEU A 190 -8.83 4.15 8.64
N SER A 191 -9.89 4.79 8.12
CA SER A 191 -9.87 6.21 7.70
C SER A 191 -9.51 7.20 8.82
N ARG A 192 -9.61 6.77 10.08
CA ARG A 192 -9.28 7.57 11.28
C ARG A 192 -7.78 7.53 11.62
N ILE A 193 -7.01 6.69 10.95
CA ILE A 193 -5.56 6.60 11.12
C ILE A 193 -4.89 7.66 10.23
N SER A 194 -4.06 8.48 10.86
CA SER A 194 -3.25 9.53 10.25
C SER A 194 -1.87 9.56 10.91
N PRO A 195 -0.88 10.24 10.33
CA PRO A 195 0.44 10.41 10.94
C PRO A 195 0.38 11.10 12.32
N GLN A 196 -0.67 11.89 12.57
CA GLN A 196 -0.90 12.56 13.86
C GLN A 196 -1.61 11.67 14.87
N THR A 197 -2.15 10.53 14.45
CA THR A 197 -2.79 9.55 15.33
C THR A 197 -1.69 8.84 16.13
N SER A 198 -1.78 8.83 17.46
CA SER A 198 -0.77 8.18 18.30
C SER A 198 -0.65 6.68 17.99
N ILE A 199 0.55 6.12 18.11
CA ILE A 199 0.80 4.68 17.87
C ILE A 199 -0.17 3.78 18.65
N ILE A 200 -0.48 4.14 19.90
CA ILE A 200 -1.42 3.39 20.75
C ILE A 200 -2.83 3.37 20.13
N GLU A 201 -3.31 4.53 19.64
CA GLU A 201 -4.63 4.61 19.01
C GLU A 201 -4.63 3.97 17.61
N GLN A 202 -3.54 4.09 16.84
CA GLN A 202 -3.40 3.37 15.56
C GLN A 202 -3.53 1.85 15.77
N LYS A 203 -2.75 1.28 16.70
CA LYS A 203 -2.83 -0.16 17.05
C LYS A 203 -4.24 -0.55 17.46
N LYS A 204 -4.91 0.24 18.29
CA LYS A 204 -6.30 -0.02 18.71
C LYS A 204 -7.27 -0.02 17.53
N LEU A 205 -7.21 0.97 16.64
CA LEU A 205 -8.08 1.05 15.46
C LEU A 205 -7.86 -0.14 14.51
N ILE A 206 -6.59 -0.53 14.30
CA ILE A 206 -6.26 -1.69 13.49
C ILE A 206 -6.83 -2.97 14.12
N ARG A 207 -6.70 -3.16 15.44
CA ARG A 207 -7.34 -4.29 16.14
C ARG A 207 -8.85 -4.28 15.98
N ASP A 208 -9.50 -3.15 16.24
CA ASP A 208 -10.96 -3.01 16.12
C ASP A 208 -11.43 -3.40 14.71
N PHE A 209 -10.67 -3.01 13.67
CA PHE A 209 -10.93 -3.42 12.29
C PHE A 209 -10.74 -4.93 12.07
N MET A 210 -9.63 -5.50 12.53
CA MET A 210 -9.33 -6.93 12.36
C MET A 210 -10.33 -7.82 13.11
N ASP A 211 -10.74 -7.42 14.31
CA ASP A 211 -11.75 -8.11 15.12
C ASP A 211 -13.12 -8.12 14.41
N LYS A 212 -13.50 -7.02 13.76
CA LYS A 212 -14.72 -6.94 12.93
C LYS A 212 -14.71 -7.91 11.75
N LEU A 213 -13.53 -8.24 11.23
CA LEU A 213 -13.32 -9.25 10.20
C LEU A 213 -13.06 -10.65 10.75
N GLN A 214 -13.13 -10.82 12.08
CA GLN A 214 -12.95 -12.10 12.79
C GLN A 214 -11.52 -12.66 12.73
N TYR A 215 -10.51 -11.78 12.66
CA TYR A 215 -9.11 -12.13 12.90
C TYR A 215 -8.73 -11.80 14.34
N ARG A 216 -7.74 -12.50 14.89
CA ARG A 216 -7.24 -12.31 16.26
C ARG A 216 -5.76 -11.96 16.25
N GLU A 217 -5.40 -10.92 17.00
CA GLU A 217 -4.00 -10.62 17.32
C GLU A 217 -3.33 -11.83 17.99
N ASP A 218 -2.04 -12.02 17.78
CA ASP A 218 -1.21 -13.15 18.25
C ASP A 218 -1.51 -14.52 17.62
N VAL A 219 -2.63 -14.66 16.89
CA VAL A 219 -3.00 -15.89 16.17
C VAL A 219 -2.90 -15.70 14.66
N ASP A 220 -3.39 -14.58 14.17
CA ASP A 220 -3.50 -14.29 12.74
C ASP A 220 -2.52 -13.20 12.31
N TYR A 221 -2.23 -12.24 13.18
CA TYR A 221 -1.33 -11.13 12.89
C TYR A 221 -0.67 -10.60 14.17
N TYR A 222 0.39 -9.81 13.99
CA TYR A 222 1.07 -9.07 15.05
C TYR A 222 1.48 -7.69 14.57
N PHE A 223 1.72 -6.75 15.49
CA PHE A 223 2.32 -5.46 15.17
C PHE A 223 3.84 -5.59 15.17
N TYR A 224 4.51 -5.02 14.17
CA TYR A 224 5.96 -4.79 14.24
C TYR A 224 6.26 -3.30 14.35
N GLU A 225 7.31 -2.98 15.08
CA GLU A 225 7.83 -1.63 15.28
C GLU A 225 9.08 -1.39 14.44
#